data_AF-C4YXX7-F1
#
_entry.id   AF-C4YXX7-F1
#
_cell.length_a   1.000
_cell.length_b   1.000
_cell.length_c   1.000
_cell.angle_alpha   90.00
_cell.angle_beta   90.00
_cell.angle_gamma   90.00
#
_symmetry.space_group_name_H-M   'P 1'
#
loop_
_entity.id
_entity.type
_entity.pdbx_description
1 polymer ?
#
loop_
_entity_poly.entity_id
_entity_poly.type
_entity_poly.pdbx_seq_one_letter_code
_entity_poly.pdbx_strand_id
1 'polypeptide(L)'
;MVQDYQLVDLQNQSDDEIAKKKHLGMMEYFLKHIHQRDMLKLWDEFLTRFKPSLIMDKESGYIYLRSFLWYTDVKISEDKQQELEQIIVKHLSTEEKDNIMRIIAQKYIDQGVQHGIVQGIQQGIEKGKADGIQIGEARGKAEERVEMARKMLSQGCDFPFISSVTGLEEAFIRSLS
;
A
#
# COMPACT_ATOMS: atom_id res chain seq x y z
N MET A 1 -27.46 -22.01 21.05
CA MET A 1 -28.07 -20.81 21.67
C MET A 1 -27.51 -19.62 20.93
N VAL A 2 -28.36 -18.81 20.29
CA VAL A 2 -27.91 -17.54 19.70
C VAL A 2 -27.66 -16.62 20.90
N GLN A 3 -26.42 -16.17 21.07
CA GLN A 3 -26.06 -15.27 22.15
C GLN A 3 -26.64 -13.90 21.81
N ASP A 4 -27.50 -13.35 22.68
CA ASP A 4 -28.06 -12.01 22.48
C ASP A 4 -26.91 -11.00 22.37
N TYR A 5 -26.90 -10.20 21.29
CA TYR A 5 -25.89 -9.17 21.07
C TYR A 5 -26.43 -7.81 21.55
N GLN A 6 -25.59 -7.07 22.29
CA GLN A 6 -25.92 -5.73 22.73
C GLN A 6 -25.37 -4.71 21.72
N LEU A 7 -26.27 -3.93 21.12
CA LEU A 7 -25.86 -2.76 20.33
C LEU A 7 -25.48 -1.62 21.27
N VAL A 8 -24.31 -1.03 21.04
CA VAL A 8 -23.79 0.09 21.82
C VAL A 8 -23.73 1.33 20.94
N ASP A 9 -24.48 2.36 21.30
CA ASP A 9 -24.39 3.67 20.67
C ASP A 9 -23.32 4.51 21.38
N LEU A 10 -22.15 4.59 20.77
CA LEU A 10 -21.01 5.35 21.31
C LEU A 10 -21.22 6.86 21.28
N GLN A 11 -22.05 7.38 20.37
CA GLN A 11 -22.27 8.83 20.26
C GLN A 11 -23.14 9.35 21.41
N ASN A 12 -24.04 8.52 21.91
CA ASN A 12 -24.88 8.82 23.07
C ASN A 12 -24.21 8.57 24.43
N GLN A 13 -23.05 7.89 24.47
CA GLN A 13 -22.29 7.67 25.71
C GLN A 13 -21.35 8.84 26.00
N SER A 14 -21.25 9.24 27.26
CA SER A 14 -20.28 10.25 27.67
C SER A 14 -18.84 9.70 27.67
N ASP A 15 -17.87 10.57 27.43
CA ASP A 15 -16.45 10.15 27.42
C ASP A 15 -15.98 9.68 28.81
N ASP A 16 -16.65 10.13 29.89
CA ASP A 16 -16.37 9.68 31.26
C ASP A 16 -16.90 8.26 31.52
N GLU A 17 -18.04 7.90 30.93
CA GLU A 17 -18.56 6.53 30.98
C GLU A 17 -17.69 5.58 30.16
N ILE A 18 -17.25 6.02 28.98
CA ILE A 18 -16.31 5.28 28.14
C ILE A 18 -14.99 5.04 28.90
N ALA A 19 -14.43 6.07 29.54
CA ALA A 19 -13.17 5.97 30.28
C ALA A 19 -13.21 4.94 31.43
N LYS A 20 -14.36 4.73 32.08
CA LYS A 20 -14.53 3.74 33.15
C LYS A 20 -14.32 2.29 32.66
N LYS A 21 -14.48 2.02 31.37
CA LYS A 21 -14.33 0.68 30.76
C LYS A 21 -12.87 0.29 30.49
N LYS A 22 -11.89 1.09 30.94
CA LYS A 22 -10.44 0.80 30.83
C LYS A 22 -10.01 0.55 29.37
N HIS A 23 -9.48 -0.63 29.04
CA HIS A 23 -8.99 -0.98 27.70
C HIS A 23 -10.10 -0.95 26.64
N LEU A 24 -11.30 -1.44 26.96
CA LEU A 24 -12.44 -1.34 26.05
C LEU A 24 -12.81 0.12 25.81
N GLY A 25 -12.72 0.93 26.87
CA GLY A 25 -12.90 2.37 26.81
C GLY A 25 -11.90 3.06 25.86
N MET A 26 -10.65 2.61 25.82
CA MET A 26 -9.65 3.15 24.89
C MET A 26 -10.09 2.96 23.43
N MET A 27 -10.56 1.75 23.10
CA MET A 27 -11.04 1.41 21.75
C MET A 27 -12.31 2.18 21.39
N GLU A 28 -13.30 2.18 22.28
CA GLU A 28 -14.56 2.89 22.08
C GLU A 28 -14.36 4.41 21.95
N TYR A 29 -13.48 5.01 22.75
CA TYR A 29 -13.16 6.43 22.66
C TYR A 29 -12.55 6.78 21.31
N PHE A 30 -11.56 6.00 20.86
CA PHE A 30 -10.98 6.20 19.53
C PHE A 30 -12.01 6.05 18.41
N LEU A 31 -12.85 5.00 18.47
CA LEU A 31 -13.91 4.78 17.48
C LEU A 31 -14.93 5.91 17.45
N LYS A 32 -15.36 6.42 18.61
CA LYS A 32 -16.29 7.54 18.72
C LYS A 32 -15.75 8.80 18.04
N HIS A 33 -14.44 9.06 18.21
CA HIS A 33 -13.78 10.28 17.76
C HIS A 33 -12.97 10.11 16.47
N ILE A 34 -13.08 8.97 15.80
CA ILE A 34 -12.21 8.57 14.67
C ILE A 34 -12.31 9.47 13.42
N HIS A 35 -13.37 10.28 13.36
CA HIS A 35 -13.66 11.22 12.28
C HIS A 35 -13.37 12.69 12.66
N GLN A 36 -12.84 12.96 13.86
CA GLN A 36 -12.37 14.29 14.20
C GLN A 36 -11.34 14.77 13.19
N ARG A 37 -11.34 16.07 12.84
CA ARG A 37 -10.39 16.61 11.87
C ARG A 37 -9.00 16.77 12.45
N ASP A 38 -8.94 17.14 13.73
CA ASP A 38 -7.69 17.37 14.45
C ASP A 38 -7.27 16.10 15.18
N MET A 39 -6.51 15.26 14.47
CA MET A 39 -5.98 14.01 15.03
C MET A 39 -4.98 14.26 16.17
N LEU A 40 -4.21 15.35 16.14
CA LEU A 40 -3.24 15.66 17.18
C LEU A 40 -3.96 15.96 18.51
N LYS A 41 -5.03 16.75 18.44
CA LYS A 41 -5.91 17.00 19.58
C LYS A 41 -6.53 15.70 20.11
N LEU A 42 -7.04 14.83 19.23
CA LEU A 42 -7.56 13.51 19.63
C LEU A 42 -6.51 12.71 20.42
N TRP A 43 -5.27 12.67 19.95
CA TRP A 43 -4.17 11.97 20.61
C TRP A 43 -3.83 12.56 21.98
N ASP A 44 -3.73 13.90 22.11
CA ASP A 44 -3.44 14.53 23.41
C ASP A 44 -4.57 14.31 24.42
N GLU A 45 -5.84 14.41 23.98
CA GLU A 45 -7.01 14.15 24.82
C GLU A 45 -7.11 12.68 25.24
N PHE A 46 -6.89 11.75 24.29
CA PHE A 46 -6.86 10.32 24.54
C PHE A 46 -5.78 9.95 25.56
N LEU A 47 -4.53 10.35 25.32
CA LEU A 47 -3.41 10.00 26.19
C LEU A 47 -3.61 10.62 27.58
N THR A 48 -4.17 11.82 27.67
CA THR A 48 -4.52 12.46 28.95
C THR A 48 -5.59 11.66 29.70
N ARG A 49 -6.66 11.26 29.03
CA ARG A 49 -7.81 10.58 29.62
C ARG A 49 -7.46 9.15 30.05
N PHE A 50 -6.65 8.44 29.27
CA PHE A 50 -6.38 7.03 29.45
C PHE A 50 -5.03 6.71 30.11
N LYS A 51 -4.32 7.70 30.69
CA LYS A 51 -3.03 7.48 31.40
C LYS A 51 -3.00 6.23 32.28
N PRO A 52 -4.02 5.97 33.15
CA PRO A 52 -4.00 4.78 34.00
C PRO A 52 -4.17 3.47 33.21
N SER A 53 -4.92 3.50 32.11
CA SER A 53 -5.21 2.32 31.28
C SER A 53 -4.04 1.97 30.34
N LEU A 54 -3.17 2.94 30.03
CA LEU A 54 -1.97 2.71 29.23
C LEU A 54 -1.00 1.71 29.86
N ILE A 55 -1.03 1.53 31.19
CA ILE A 55 -0.19 0.54 31.89
C ILE A 55 -0.45 -0.87 31.34
N MET A 56 -1.71 -1.24 31.17
CA MET A 56 -2.10 -2.55 30.66
C MET A 56 -1.73 -2.72 29.18
N ASP A 57 -1.87 -1.65 28.38
CA ASP A 57 -1.44 -1.70 26.98
C ASP A 57 0.07 -1.92 26.86
N LYS A 58 0.86 -1.28 27.74
CA LYS A 58 2.31 -1.48 27.83
C LYS A 58 2.68 -2.93 28.13
N GLU A 59 2.06 -3.54 29.13
CA GLU A 59 2.26 -4.96 29.47
C GLU A 59 1.90 -5.90 28.31
N SER A 60 0.96 -5.47 27.47
CA SER A 60 0.52 -6.23 26.28
C SER A 60 1.36 -5.93 25.03
N GLY A 61 2.43 -5.14 25.13
CA GLY A 61 3.28 -4.78 23.98
C GLY A 61 2.68 -3.68 23.10
N TYR A 62 1.94 -2.74 23.68
CA TYR A 62 1.36 -1.57 23.04
C TYR A 62 0.37 -1.89 21.91
N ILE A 63 -0.44 -2.94 22.06
CA ILE A 63 -1.39 -3.39 21.02
C ILE A 63 -2.33 -2.26 20.60
N TYR A 64 -2.96 -1.58 21.55
CA TYR A 64 -3.92 -0.52 21.26
C TYR A 64 -3.22 0.71 20.67
N LEU A 65 -2.15 1.19 21.31
CA LEU A 65 -1.38 2.33 20.80
C LEU A 65 -0.86 2.06 19.38
N ARG A 66 -0.36 0.85 19.10
CA ARG A 66 0.04 0.45 17.75
C ARG A 66 -1.13 0.48 16.78
N SER A 67 -2.26 -0.14 17.12
CA SER A 67 -3.44 -0.17 16.25
C SER A 67 -3.96 1.23 15.94
N PHE A 68 -4.05 2.10 16.95
CA PHE A 68 -4.49 3.48 16.76
C PHE A 68 -3.50 4.27 15.93
N LEU A 69 -2.20 4.15 16.21
CA LEU A 69 -1.15 4.81 15.43
C LEU A 69 -1.22 4.38 13.97
N TRP A 70 -1.31 3.08 13.68
CA TRP A 70 -1.45 2.55 12.32
C TRP A 70 -2.66 3.14 11.59
N TYR A 71 -3.78 3.30 12.29
CA TYR A 71 -5.00 3.80 11.67
C TYR A 71 -5.02 5.32 11.49
N THR A 72 -4.51 6.09 12.45
CA THR A 72 -4.55 7.56 12.39
C THR A 72 -3.40 8.16 11.60
N ASP A 73 -2.29 7.44 11.43
CA ASP A 73 -1.10 7.94 10.72
C ASP A 73 -1.41 8.42 9.31
N VAL A 74 -2.23 7.67 8.56
CA VAL A 74 -2.64 8.05 7.20
C VAL A 74 -3.52 9.30 7.16
N LYS A 75 -4.05 9.73 8.32
CA LYS A 75 -4.85 10.95 8.48
C LYS A 75 -4.02 12.14 8.97
N ILE A 76 -2.75 11.92 9.28
CA ILE A 76 -1.80 12.92 9.76
C ILE A 76 -0.79 13.16 8.65
N SER A 77 -0.59 14.41 8.28
CA SER A 77 0.39 14.77 7.26
C SER A 77 1.82 14.55 7.78
N GLU A 78 2.77 14.26 6.89
CA GLU A 78 4.17 13.95 7.26
C GLU A 78 4.80 15.06 8.11
N ASP A 79 4.51 16.33 7.83
CA ASP A 79 4.99 17.49 8.60
C ASP A 79 4.48 17.54 10.05
N LYS A 80 3.40 16.82 10.35
CA LYS A 80 2.80 16.73 11.70
C LYS A 80 3.14 15.45 12.44
N GLN A 81 3.84 14.50 11.81
CA GLN A 81 4.27 13.26 12.46
C GLN A 81 5.20 13.54 13.66
N GLN A 82 6.11 14.50 13.50
CA GLN A 82 7.00 14.92 14.59
C GLN A 82 6.21 15.54 15.77
N GLU A 83 5.13 16.25 15.48
CA GLU A 83 4.26 16.82 16.52
C GLU A 83 3.48 15.73 17.26
N LEU A 84 2.97 14.72 16.55
CA LEU A 84 2.35 13.55 17.15
C LEU A 84 3.33 12.80 18.08
N GLU A 85 4.56 12.60 17.61
CA GLU A 85 5.63 11.99 18.41
C GLU A 85 5.87 12.75 19.72
N GLN A 86 5.94 14.08 19.65
CA GLN A 86 6.08 14.94 20.83
C GLN A 86 4.89 14.80 21.80
N ILE A 87 3.66 14.72 21.27
CA ILE A 87 2.46 14.47 22.07
C ILE A 87 2.55 13.12 22.78
N ILE A 88 2.91 12.06 22.07
CA ILE A 88 3.06 10.71 22.64
C ILE A 88 4.14 10.74 23.74
N VAL A 89 5.30 11.32 23.47
CA VAL A 89 6.43 11.43 24.41
C VAL A 89 6.07 12.22 25.66
N LYS A 90 5.28 13.29 25.54
CA LYS A 90 4.84 14.13 26.67
C LYS A 90 4.04 13.34 27.71
N HIS A 91 3.35 12.27 27.29
CA HIS A 91 2.49 11.46 28.17
C HIS A 91 3.14 10.17 28.66
N LEU A 92 4.41 9.90 28.30
CA LEU A 92 5.13 8.67 28.63
C LEU A 92 6.35 8.94 29.53
N SER A 93 6.69 7.95 30.37
CA SER A 93 7.91 7.96 31.17
C SER A 93 9.17 7.81 30.29
N THR A 94 10.35 8.11 30.82
CA THR A 94 11.61 8.02 30.05
C THR A 94 11.86 6.62 29.48
N GLU A 95 11.59 5.57 30.26
CA GLU A 95 11.75 4.17 29.81
C GLU A 95 10.72 3.78 28.73
N GLU A 96 9.51 4.33 28.82
CA GLU A 96 8.43 4.07 27.87
C GLU A 96 8.68 4.73 26.51
N LYS A 97 9.35 5.89 26.51
CA LYS A 97 9.71 6.63 25.29
C LYS A 97 10.54 5.78 24.34
N ASP A 98 11.58 5.12 24.84
CA ASP A 98 12.49 4.35 23.99
C ASP A 98 11.76 3.17 23.32
N ASN A 99 10.87 2.50 24.06
CA ASN A 99 10.13 1.36 23.52
C ASN A 99 9.09 1.79 22.47
N ILE A 100 8.31 2.83 22.75
CA ILE A 100 7.33 3.32 21.77
C ILE A 100 8.01 3.93 20.54
N MET A 101 9.16 4.60 20.70
CA MET A 101 9.91 5.19 19.59
C MET A 101 10.45 4.12 18.65
N ARG A 102 10.96 3.01 19.20
CA ARG A 102 11.36 1.86 18.38
C ARG A 102 10.18 1.30 17.58
N ILE A 103 8.98 1.26 18.18
CA ILE A 103 7.77 0.79 17.50
C ILE A 103 7.35 1.76 16.37
N ILE A 104 7.38 3.07 16.63
CA ILE A 104 7.08 4.10 15.63
C ILE A 104 8.08 4.02 14.47
N ALA A 105 9.37 3.93 14.77
CA ALA A 105 10.42 3.78 13.77
C ALA A 105 10.26 2.49 12.95
N GLN A 106 10.00 1.36 13.59
CA GLN A 106 9.75 0.10 12.90
C GLN A 106 8.56 0.19 11.95
N LYS A 107 7.47 0.85 12.36
CA LYS A 107 6.31 1.09 11.50
C LYS A 107 6.69 1.90 10.26
N TYR A 108 7.45 2.98 10.39
CA TYR A 108 7.86 3.78 9.23
C TYR A 108 8.77 2.99 8.29
N ILE A 109 9.65 2.14 8.83
CA ILE A 109 10.46 1.20 8.03
C ILE A 109 9.53 0.24 7.27
N ASP A 110 8.58 -0.39 7.95
CA ASP A 110 7.64 -1.34 7.35
C ASP A 110 6.81 -0.66 6.24
N GLN A 111 6.31 0.56 6.50
CA GLN A 111 5.59 1.35 5.50
C GLN A 111 6.48 1.67 4.30
N GLY A 112 7.74 2.08 4.51
CA GLY A 112 8.69 2.36 3.44
C GLY A 112 8.98 1.12 2.58
N VAL A 113 9.17 -0.05 3.22
CA VAL A 113 9.37 -1.33 2.52
C VAL A 113 8.14 -1.70 1.69
N GLN A 114 6.93 -1.59 2.26
CA GLN A 114 5.69 -1.88 1.55
C GLN A 114 5.51 -0.95 0.33
N HIS A 115 5.75 0.35 0.49
CA HIS A 115 5.70 1.31 -0.61
C HIS A 115 6.71 0.95 -1.71
N GLY A 116 7.95 0.62 -1.33
CA GLY A 116 8.99 0.22 -2.28
C GLY A 116 8.63 -1.05 -3.07
N ILE A 117 8.05 -2.05 -2.41
CA ILE A 117 7.58 -3.28 -3.06
C ILE A 117 6.48 -2.97 -4.07
N VAL A 118 5.46 -2.20 -3.66
CA VAL A 118 4.33 -1.85 -4.53
C VAL A 118 4.81 -1.06 -5.75
N GLN A 119 5.66 -0.06 -5.53
CA GLN A 119 6.25 0.73 -6.62
C GLN A 119 7.09 -0.14 -7.56
N GLY A 120 7.92 -1.03 -7.03
CA GLY A 120 8.76 -1.94 -7.81
C GLY A 120 7.94 -2.92 -8.66
N ILE A 121 6.88 -3.50 -8.09
CA ILE A 121 5.95 -4.38 -8.83
C ILE A 121 5.27 -3.60 -9.95
N GLN A 122 4.75 -2.41 -9.67
CA GLN A 122 4.05 -1.59 -10.65
C GLN A 122 4.97 -1.21 -11.83
N GLN A 123 6.17 -0.73 -11.53
CA GLN A 123 7.19 -0.41 -12.55
C GLN A 123 7.59 -1.65 -13.36
N GLY A 124 7.74 -2.80 -12.69
CA GLY A 124 8.05 -4.08 -13.34
C GLY A 124 6.96 -4.53 -14.32
N ILE A 125 5.69 -4.41 -13.93
CA ILE A 125 4.54 -4.74 -14.79
C ILE A 125 4.47 -3.81 -15.99
N GLU A 126 4.60 -2.50 -15.78
CA GLU A 126 4.56 -1.51 -16.86
C GLU A 126 5.68 -1.74 -17.88
N LYS A 127 6.90 -1.94 -17.40
CA LYS A 127 8.04 -2.24 -18.26
C LYS A 127 7.85 -3.56 -19.00
N GLY A 128 7.45 -4.62 -18.30
CA GLY A 128 7.20 -5.93 -18.91
C GLY A 128 6.11 -5.89 -19.98
N LYS A 129 5.05 -5.11 -19.77
CA LYS A 129 3.98 -4.90 -20.75
C LYS A 129 4.48 -4.13 -21.97
N ALA A 130 5.25 -3.07 -21.77
CA ALA A 130 5.83 -2.28 -22.87
C ALA A 130 6.79 -3.13 -23.72
N ASP A 131 7.73 -3.82 -23.09
CA ASP A 131 8.68 -4.71 -23.75
C ASP A 131 7.94 -5.85 -24.49
N GLY A 132 6.93 -6.43 -23.85
CA GLY A 132 6.10 -7.49 -24.45
C GLY A 132 5.34 -7.03 -25.70
N ILE A 133 4.75 -5.84 -25.68
CA ILE A 133 4.08 -5.25 -26.85
C ILE A 133 5.09 -5.02 -27.98
N GLN A 134 6.24 -4.42 -27.68
CA GLN A 134 7.25 -4.12 -28.69
C GLN A 134 7.81 -5.39 -29.34
N ILE A 135 8.13 -6.42 -28.55
CA ILE A 135 8.59 -7.71 -29.06
C ILE A 135 7.50 -8.38 -29.90
N GLY A 136 6.25 -8.36 -29.42
CA GLY A 136 5.10 -8.91 -30.12
C GLY A 136 4.86 -8.26 -31.48
N GLU A 137 4.87 -6.93 -31.55
CA GLU A 137 4.72 -6.19 -32.81
C GLU A 137 5.87 -6.45 -33.79
N ALA A 138 7.11 -6.46 -33.31
CA ALA A 138 8.27 -6.73 -34.15
C ALA A 138 8.22 -8.15 -34.74
N ARG A 139 7.87 -9.13 -33.90
CA ARG A 139 7.71 -10.53 -34.33
C ARG A 139 6.54 -10.70 -35.29
N GLY A 140 5.39 -10.09 -35.02
CA GLY A 140 4.23 -10.13 -35.90
C GLY A 140 4.51 -9.54 -37.29
N LYS A 141 5.18 -8.39 -37.36
CA LYS A 141 5.61 -7.78 -38.63
C LYS A 141 6.60 -8.67 -39.40
N ALA A 142 7.51 -9.33 -38.70
CA ALA A 142 8.46 -10.25 -39.33
C ALA A 142 7.74 -11.50 -39.87
N GLU A 143 6.86 -12.11 -39.09
CA GLU A 143 6.06 -13.27 -39.50
C GLU A 143 5.15 -12.94 -40.69
N GLU A 144 4.51 -11.76 -40.69
CA GLU A 144 3.68 -11.28 -41.80
C GLU A 144 4.48 -11.13 -43.11
N ARG A 145 5.69 -10.56 -43.04
CA ARG A 145 6.59 -10.45 -44.22
C ARG A 145 6.95 -11.82 -44.80
N VAL A 146 7.21 -12.81 -43.93
CA VAL A 146 7.52 -14.19 -44.35
C VAL A 146 6.30 -14.83 -44.99
N GLU A 147 5.12 -14.70 -44.39
CA GLU A 147 3.88 -15.27 -44.94
C GLU A 147 3.53 -14.64 -46.30
N MET A 148 3.71 -13.32 -46.43
CA MET A 148 3.54 -12.60 -47.68
C MET A 148 4.49 -13.11 -48.76
N ALA A 149 5.78 -13.29 -48.45
CA ALA A 149 6.76 -13.85 -49.38
C ALA A 149 6.36 -15.26 -49.84
N ARG A 150 5.90 -16.13 -48.93
CA ARG A 150 5.42 -17.48 -49.29
C ARG A 150 4.22 -17.45 -50.23
N LYS A 151 3.26 -16.54 -50.01
CA LYS A 151 2.09 -16.37 -50.88
C LYS A 151 2.48 -15.84 -52.26
N MET A 152 3.44 -14.92 -52.34
CA MET A 152 3.91 -14.41 -53.64
C MET A 152 4.71 -15.47 -54.42
N LEU A 153 5.53 -16.27 -53.73
CA LEU A 153 6.22 -17.41 -54.34
C LEU A 153 5.24 -18.43 -54.94
N SER A 154 4.17 -18.76 -54.22
CA SER A 154 3.15 -19.70 -54.72
C SER A 154 2.34 -19.16 -55.91
N GLN A 155 2.33 -17.83 -56.09
CA GLN A 155 1.74 -17.15 -57.25
C GLN A 155 2.73 -16.99 -58.43
N GLY A 156 3.97 -17.44 -58.29
CA GLY A 156 4.98 -17.40 -59.35
C GLY A 156 5.68 -16.04 -59.52
N CYS A 157 5.62 -15.16 -58.52
CA CYS A 157 6.41 -13.93 -58.51
C CYS A 157 7.91 -14.23 -58.46
N ASP A 158 8.73 -13.38 -59.09
CA ASP A 158 10.19 -13.52 -59.12
C ASP A 158 10.86 -12.98 -57.84
N PHE A 159 12.04 -13.52 -57.52
CA PHE A 159 12.76 -13.20 -56.29
C PHE A 159 13.06 -11.70 -56.09
N PRO A 160 13.52 -10.94 -57.12
CA PRO A 160 13.79 -9.51 -56.96
C PRO A 160 12.52 -8.71 -56.62
N PHE A 161 11.38 -9.06 -57.22
CA PHE A 161 10.11 -8.39 -56.92
C PHE A 161 9.66 -8.68 -55.48
N ILE A 162 9.70 -9.94 -55.05
CA ILE A 162 9.32 -10.33 -53.67
C ILE A 162 10.24 -9.65 -52.64
N SER A 163 11.54 -9.57 -52.93
CA SER A 163 12.50 -8.86 -52.07
C SER A 163 12.13 -7.38 -51.95
N SER A 164 11.78 -6.72 -53.06
CA SER A 164 11.40 -5.30 -53.05
C SER A 164 10.13 -5.00 -52.24
N VAL A 165 9.14 -5.91 -52.27
CA VAL A 165 7.84 -5.73 -51.60
C VAL A 165 7.90 -6.07 -50.12
N THR A 166 8.56 -7.18 -49.76
CA THR A 166 8.61 -7.69 -48.38
C THR A 166 9.77 -7.14 -47.57
N GLY A 167 10.79 -6.58 -48.24
CA GLY A 167 12.03 -6.12 -47.63
C GLY A 167 12.90 -7.27 -47.09
N LEU A 168 12.61 -8.52 -47.44
CA LEU A 168 13.42 -9.69 -47.12
C LEU A 168 14.56 -9.83 -48.12
N GLU A 169 15.70 -10.34 -47.67
CA GLU A 169 16.84 -10.64 -48.55
C GLU A 169 16.50 -11.79 -49.50
N GLU A 170 16.89 -11.67 -50.77
CA GLU A 170 16.67 -12.74 -51.76
C GLU A 170 17.23 -14.10 -51.31
N ALA A 171 18.38 -14.12 -50.64
CA ALA A 171 18.97 -15.35 -50.11
C ALA A 171 18.04 -16.04 -49.11
N PHE A 172 17.40 -15.26 -48.23
CA PHE A 172 16.41 -15.78 -47.30
C PHE A 172 15.14 -16.23 -48.03
N ILE A 173 14.64 -15.45 -49.00
CA ILE A 173 13.46 -15.83 -49.80
C ILE A 173 13.69 -17.17 -50.54
N ARG A 174 14.89 -17.40 -51.10
CA ARG A 174 15.27 -18.68 -51.73
C ARG A 174 15.29 -19.88 -50.78
N SER A 175 15.40 -19.64 -49.47
CA SER A 175 15.27 -20.70 -48.46
C SER A 175 13.81 -20.98 -48.06
N LEU A 176 12.86 -20.13 -48.48
CA LEU A 176 11.43 -20.32 -48.21
C LEU A 176 10.73 -21.16 -49.29
N SER A 177 11.33 -21.28 -50.48
CA SER A 177 10.82 -22.04 -51.63
C SER A 177 11.00 -23.55 -51.51
#